data_AF-A0A3D2D215-F1
#
_entry.id   AF-A0A3D2D215-F1
#
_cell.length_a   1.000
_cell.length_b   1.000
_cell.length_c   1.000
_cell.angle_alpha   90.00
_cell.angle_beta   90.00
_cell.angle_gamma   90.00
#
_symmetry.space_group_name_H-M   'P 1'
#
loop_
_entity.id
_entity.type
_entity.pdbx_description
1 polymer ?
#
loop_
_entity_poly.entity_id
_entity_poly.type
_entity_poly.pdbx_seq_one_letter_code
_entity_poly.pdbx_strand_id
1 'polypeptide(L)'
;MGSFKDLTGQHFGRLTALESLPPHGKNSSRLWLCECECGEIAIVRGTDLTNGHTMSCGCYRKMKKAVPMSELRLHRIWSNMKQRCANPNKRDFKYYGARGISVCEEWRQDFWNFYHWAMLNGYKDGLTIERVDYDGNYEPNNCKWIKATEQQRNMRTNRVFEVFGRRFTLTELCRLYGQPRSTVTDRLDKGQPLLTALKKNGRYKLDNRLLELSDRLKELRDKKGDLEYEVKQVNGEIENITTEMIGLMTTDELSSFNRNGVTFSLVTQEYPAPEPERKPELWAVMKEQGFEHLFTINAQTLQATVKELIAENDGVLPTWLDGLVKIAEKNSIRLTKSKK
;
A
#
# COMPACT_ATOMS: atom_id res chain seq x y z
N MET A 1 39.82 14.36 28.62
CA MET A 1 38.91 14.50 27.46
C MET A 1 38.23 13.16 27.26
N GLY A 2 36.91 13.08 27.44
CA GLY A 2 36.18 11.82 27.26
C GLY A 2 36.12 11.44 25.78
N SER A 3 36.38 10.17 25.47
CA SER A 3 36.30 9.59 24.13
C SER A 3 34.97 9.93 23.48
N PHE A 4 35.01 10.46 22.26
CA PHE A 4 33.80 10.63 21.45
C PHE A 4 33.21 9.26 21.12
N LYS A 5 31.93 9.06 21.45
CA LYS A 5 31.17 7.88 21.01
C LYS A 5 30.23 8.32 19.89
N ASP A 6 30.52 7.85 18.68
CA ASP A 6 29.64 8.01 17.54
C ASP A 6 28.41 7.10 17.71
N LEU A 7 27.22 7.69 17.59
CA LEU A 7 25.93 7.01 17.71
C LEU A 7 25.24 6.85 16.35
N THR A 8 25.86 7.28 15.24
CA THR A 8 25.27 7.24 13.90
C THR A 8 24.80 5.82 13.55
N GLY A 9 23.57 5.70 13.06
CA GLY A 9 22.91 4.44 12.71
C GLY A 9 22.48 3.57 13.90
N GLN A 10 22.74 3.97 15.16
CA GLN A 10 22.28 3.24 16.32
C GLN A 10 20.81 3.56 16.63
N HIS A 11 20.10 2.54 17.11
CA HIS A 11 18.70 2.64 17.50
C HIS A 11 18.56 2.80 19.03
N PHE A 12 17.81 3.82 19.43
CA PHE A 12 17.48 4.13 20.83
C PHE A 12 15.97 4.17 20.97
N GLY A 13 15.39 3.00 21.26
CA GLY A 13 13.94 2.82 21.23
C GLY A 13 13.44 2.99 19.80
N ARG A 14 12.74 4.09 19.55
CA ARG A 14 12.17 4.42 18.22
C ARG A 14 12.94 5.47 17.46
N LEU A 15 14.06 5.92 18.02
CA LEU A 15 14.92 6.92 17.43
C LEU A 15 16.09 6.22 16.77
N THR A 16 16.32 6.51 15.50
CA THR A 16 17.55 6.17 14.79
C THR A 16 18.40 7.43 14.75
N ALA A 17 19.59 7.39 15.33
CA ALA A 17 20.50 8.53 15.30
C ALA A 17 21.08 8.69 13.88
N LEU A 18 20.80 9.83 13.23
CA LEU A 18 21.23 10.12 11.87
C LEU A 18 22.60 10.79 11.85
N GLU A 19 22.77 11.86 12.64
CA GLU A 19 24.03 12.61 12.68
C GLU A 19 24.21 13.38 14.00
N SER A 20 25.47 13.66 14.34
CA SER A 20 25.83 14.51 15.48
C SER A 20 25.72 15.98 15.08
N LEU A 21 25.00 16.75 15.89
CA LEU A 21 24.88 18.20 15.73
C LEU A 21 25.93 18.94 16.57
N PRO A 22 26.29 20.18 16.18
CA PRO A 22 27.16 21.03 16.99
C PRO A 22 26.54 21.33 18.36
N PRO A 23 27.35 21.49 19.41
CA PRO A 23 26.85 21.82 20.75
C PRO A 23 26.15 23.19 20.75
N HIS A 24 25.03 23.29 21.47
CA HIS A 24 24.23 24.50 21.57
C HIS A 24 24.35 25.15 22.96
N GLY A 25 24.92 26.36 23.02
CA GLY A 25 25.08 27.15 24.25
C GLY A 25 26.26 26.72 25.13
N LYS A 26 26.24 27.11 26.42
CA LYS A 26 27.34 26.84 27.38
C LYS A 26 27.48 25.36 27.78
N ASN A 27 26.60 24.48 27.31
CA ASN A 27 26.57 23.07 27.68
C ASN A 27 27.31 22.24 26.64
N SER A 28 28.30 21.45 27.07
CA SER A 28 29.15 20.64 26.18
C SER A 28 28.50 19.33 25.72
N SER A 29 27.22 19.10 26.06
CA SER A 29 26.49 17.90 25.68
C SER A 29 26.24 17.89 24.17
N ARG A 30 26.74 16.84 23.48
CA ARG A 30 26.49 16.65 22.05
C ARG A 30 25.02 16.33 21.79
N LEU A 31 24.45 17.05 20.83
CA LEU A 31 23.09 16.82 20.34
C LEU A 31 23.15 15.91 19.12
N TRP A 32 22.07 15.18 18.90
CA TRP A 32 21.91 14.22 17.82
C TRP A 32 20.60 14.49 17.10
N LEU A 33 20.68 14.58 15.78
CA LEU A 33 19.52 14.52 14.90
C LEU A 33 19.08 13.07 14.81
N CYS A 34 17.84 12.79 15.16
CA CYS A 34 17.30 11.45 15.16
C CYS A 34 16.03 11.38 14.33
N GLU A 35 15.90 10.34 13.52
CA GLU A 35 14.64 9.98 12.87
C GLU A 35 13.82 9.10 13.79
N CYS A 36 12.57 9.47 14.03
CA CYS A 36 11.65 8.61 14.75
C CYS A 36 10.92 7.68 13.78
N GLU A 37 10.59 6.46 14.21
CA GLU A 37 9.73 5.52 13.44
C GLU A 37 8.38 6.09 13.00
N CYS A 38 7.90 7.20 13.59
CA CYS A 38 6.69 7.89 13.15
C CYS A 38 6.93 8.88 11.98
N GLY A 39 8.15 8.95 11.43
CA GLY A 39 8.54 9.83 10.32
C GLY A 39 8.95 11.25 10.73
N GLU A 40 8.91 11.58 12.02
CA GLU A 40 9.26 12.90 12.54
C GLU A 40 10.69 12.94 13.07
N ILE A 41 11.32 14.10 12.97
CA ILE A 41 12.70 14.32 13.44
C ILE A 41 12.72 14.81 14.90
N ALA A 42 13.70 14.36 15.67
CA ALA A 42 13.95 14.80 17.03
C ALA A 42 15.41 15.21 17.24
N ILE A 43 15.64 16.31 17.96
CA ILE A 43 16.98 16.70 18.41
C ILE A 43 17.12 16.29 19.87
N VAL A 44 18.04 15.37 20.16
CA VAL A 44 18.16 14.72 21.48
C VAL A 44 19.61 14.74 21.96
N ARG A 45 19.85 14.87 23.26
CA ARG A 45 21.20 14.75 23.84
C ARG A 45 21.68 13.30 23.74
N GLY A 46 22.95 13.10 23.38
CA GLY A 46 23.53 11.75 23.30
C GLY A 46 23.48 10.98 24.62
N THR A 47 23.56 11.67 25.75
CA THR A 47 23.39 11.08 27.09
C THR A 47 21.96 10.61 27.34
N ASP A 48 20.95 11.31 26.83
CA ASP A 48 19.54 10.92 27.01
C ASP A 48 19.14 9.76 26.11
N LEU A 49 19.79 9.62 24.95
CA LEU A 49 19.67 8.43 24.09
C LEU A 49 20.28 7.21 24.78
N THR A 50 21.54 7.32 25.23
CA THR A 50 22.29 6.20 25.80
C THR A 50 21.76 5.74 27.17
N ASN A 51 21.25 6.65 27.99
CA ASN A 51 20.62 6.32 29.28
C ASN A 51 19.12 5.94 29.15
N GLY A 52 18.56 6.00 27.94
CA GLY A 52 17.16 5.64 27.68
C GLY A 52 16.13 6.65 28.19
N HIS A 53 16.52 7.88 28.50
CA HIS A 53 15.59 8.94 28.91
C HIS A 53 14.71 9.44 27.75
N THR A 54 15.24 9.40 26.53
CA THR A 54 14.52 9.82 25.33
C THR A 54 14.55 8.71 24.28
N MET A 55 13.38 8.09 24.08
CA MET A 55 13.22 6.91 23.21
C MET A 55 12.24 7.14 22.05
N SER A 56 11.77 8.38 21.86
CA SER A 56 10.89 8.81 20.76
C SER A 56 10.93 10.33 20.58
N CYS A 57 10.43 10.86 19.47
CA CYS A 57 10.29 12.31 19.23
C CYS A 57 9.21 13.01 20.11
N GLY A 58 8.59 12.28 21.04
CA GLY A 58 7.49 12.77 21.87
C GLY A 58 6.10 12.49 21.29
N CYS A 59 6.01 11.95 20.06
CA CYS A 59 4.77 11.43 19.48
C CYS A 59 4.05 10.47 20.43
N TYR A 60 4.84 9.65 21.14
CA TYR A 60 4.37 8.68 22.10
C TYR A 60 3.64 9.31 23.29
N ARG A 61 4.22 10.37 23.88
CA ARG A 61 3.66 11.06 25.05
C ARG A 61 2.41 11.86 24.69
N LYS A 62 2.34 12.41 23.48
CA LYS A 62 1.14 13.10 22.94
C LYS A 62 -0.01 12.11 22.75
N MET A 63 0.26 10.96 22.14
CA MET A 63 -0.76 9.93 21.86
C MET A 63 -1.35 9.33 23.15
N LYS A 64 -0.49 9.05 24.14
CA LYS A 64 -0.91 8.60 25.49
C LYS A 64 -1.88 9.54 26.19
N LYS A 65 -1.76 10.85 25.96
CA LYS A 65 -2.66 11.86 26.55
C LYS A 65 -3.96 12.02 25.77
N ALA A 66 -3.94 11.80 24.47
CA ALA A 66 -5.07 12.07 23.59
C ALA A 66 -6.15 10.98 23.62
N VAL A 67 -5.78 9.71 23.87
CA VAL A 67 -6.74 8.60 23.85
C VAL A 67 -6.58 7.72 25.09
N PRO A 68 -7.64 7.57 25.92
CA PRO A 68 -7.64 6.62 27.03
C PRO A 68 -7.42 5.20 26.52
N MET A 69 -6.42 4.51 27.07
CA MET A 69 -6.06 3.15 26.67
C MET A 69 -7.24 2.16 26.74
N SER A 70 -8.15 2.34 27.70
CA SER A 70 -9.35 1.52 27.87
C SER A 70 -10.31 1.57 26.68
N GLU A 71 -10.28 2.64 25.89
CA GLU A 71 -11.17 2.85 24.74
C GLU A 71 -10.61 2.22 23.45
N LEU A 72 -9.34 1.82 23.45
CA LEU A 72 -8.70 1.22 22.29
C LEU A 72 -9.01 -0.28 22.17
N ARG A 73 -9.59 -0.69 21.04
CA ARG A 73 -9.79 -2.11 20.68
C ARG A 73 -8.50 -2.92 20.80
N LEU A 74 -7.36 -2.32 20.43
CA LEU A 74 -6.03 -2.91 20.57
C LEU A 74 -5.67 -3.27 22.00
N HIS A 75 -6.10 -2.47 23.00
CA HIS A 75 -5.85 -2.79 24.41
C HIS A 75 -6.58 -4.06 24.84
N ARG A 76 -7.81 -4.27 24.36
CA ARG A 76 -8.55 -5.52 24.59
C ARG A 76 -7.85 -6.72 23.96
N ILE A 77 -7.32 -6.57 22.73
CA ILE A 77 -6.57 -7.62 22.04
C ILE A 77 -5.31 -7.98 22.82
N TRP A 78 -4.53 -6.97 23.22
CA TRP A 78 -3.32 -7.10 24.01
C TRP A 78 -3.56 -7.78 25.36
N SER A 79 -4.58 -7.33 26.11
CA SER A 79 -4.96 -7.92 27.39
C SER A 79 -5.37 -9.39 27.22
N ASN A 80 -6.19 -9.72 26.22
CA ASN A 80 -6.56 -11.11 25.92
C ASN A 80 -5.37 -11.96 25.48
N MET A 81 -4.43 -11.41 24.71
CA MET A 81 -3.19 -12.08 24.33
C MET A 81 -2.36 -12.45 25.57
N LYS A 82 -2.14 -11.51 26.49
CA LYS A 82 -1.44 -11.76 27.77
C LYS A 82 -2.16 -12.78 28.63
N GLN A 83 -3.47 -12.67 28.78
CA GLN A 83 -4.27 -13.59 29.60
C GLN A 83 -4.21 -15.04 29.06
N ARG A 84 -4.25 -15.23 27.74
CA ARG A 84 -4.12 -16.56 27.12
C ARG A 84 -2.78 -17.22 27.41
N CYS A 85 -1.69 -16.44 27.49
CA CYS A 85 -0.34 -16.96 27.72
C CYS A 85 0.01 -17.13 29.20
N ALA A 86 -0.52 -16.29 30.09
CA ALA A 86 -0.03 -16.21 31.47
C ALA A 86 -1.03 -16.63 32.56
N ASN A 87 -2.33 -16.80 32.22
CA ASN A 87 -3.36 -17.10 33.22
C ASN A 87 -3.87 -18.55 33.10
N PRO A 88 -3.47 -19.47 33.99
CA PRO A 88 -3.92 -20.87 33.98
C PRO A 88 -5.43 -21.06 34.08
N ASN A 89 -6.16 -20.10 34.66
CA ASN A 89 -7.61 -20.17 34.83
C ASN A 89 -8.39 -19.83 33.54
N LYS A 90 -7.70 -19.43 32.46
CA LYS A 90 -8.36 -19.18 31.17
C LYS A 90 -8.54 -20.47 30.39
N ARG A 91 -9.73 -20.67 29.82
CA ARG A 91 -10.07 -21.84 28.98
C ARG A 91 -9.04 -22.08 27.86
N ASP A 92 -8.49 -21.00 27.33
CA ASP A 92 -7.55 -21.05 26.21
C ASP A 92 -6.12 -21.34 26.64
N PHE A 93 -5.76 -21.21 27.93
CA PHE A 93 -4.38 -21.35 28.43
C PHE A 93 -3.71 -22.67 28.01
N LYS A 94 -4.48 -23.76 27.99
CA LYS A 94 -4.02 -25.08 27.51
C LYS A 94 -3.46 -25.08 26.08
N TYR A 95 -3.87 -24.13 25.25
CA TYR A 95 -3.41 -23.99 23.87
C TYR A 95 -2.26 -22.99 23.70
N TYR A 96 -1.92 -22.24 24.75
CA TYR A 96 -0.89 -21.20 24.71
C TYR A 96 0.09 -21.38 25.87
N GLY A 97 -0.20 -20.80 27.04
CA GLY A 97 0.72 -20.79 28.18
C GLY A 97 1.17 -22.16 28.65
N ALA A 98 0.28 -23.16 28.66
CA ALA A 98 0.64 -24.54 29.02
C ALA A 98 1.64 -25.19 28.05
N ARG A 99 1.81 -24.62 26.86
CA ARG A 99 2.74 -25.08 25.81
C ARG A 99 4.05 -24.28 25.80
N GLY A 100 4.24 -23.35 26.73
CA GLY A 100 5.40 -22.46 26.77
C GLY A 100 5.28 -21.22 25.87
N ILE A 101 4.13 -21.00 25.23
CA ILE A 101 3.91 -19.81 24.38
C ILE A 101 3.74 -18.58 25.28
N SER A 102 4.53 -17.56 25.01
CA SER A 102 4.57 -16.31 25.76
C SER A 102 4.43 -15.08 24.86
N VAL A 103 4.33 -13.91 25.48
CA VAL A 103 4.42 -12.61 24.81
C VAL A 103 5.82 -12.07 25.05
N CYS A 104 6.49 -11.52 24.03
CA CYS A 104 7.82 -10.92 24.19
C CYS A 104 7.83 -9.84 25.30
N GLU A 105 8.99 -9.63 25.92
CA GLU A 105 9.13 -8.73 27.08
C GLU A 105 8.60 -7.32 26.78
N GLU A 106 9.01 -6.79 25.63
CA GLU A 106 8.71 -5.43 25.17
C GLU A 106 7.20 -5.17 25.09
N TRP A 107 6.43 -6.12 24.55
CA TRP A 107 4.98 -6.02 24.47
C TRP A 107 4.34 -6.33 25.81
N ARG A 108 4.93 -7.20 26.64
CA ARG A 108 4.35 -7.58 27.92
C ARG A 108 4.40 -6.45 28.94
N GLN A 109 5.47 -5.66 28.94
CA GLN A 109 5.70 -4.55 29.86
C GLN A 109 4.93 -3.29 29.47
N ASP A 110 4.84 -2.97 28.18
CA ASP A 110 4.20 -1.73 27.71
C ASP A 110 3.21 -2.01 26.57
N PHE A 111 1.92 -1.75 26.82
CA PHE A 111 0.85 -1.86 25.83
C PHE A 111 1.18 -1.07 24.56
N TRP A 112 1.85 0.06 24.69
CA TRP A 112 2.04 0.90 23.52
C TRP A 112 3.14 0.40 22.60
N ASN A 113 4.13 -0.35 23.09
CA ASN A 113 5.06 -1.03 22.19
C ASN A 113 4.31 -1.97 21.25
N PHE A 114 3.31 -2.68 21.78
CA PHE A 114 2.39 -3.47 20.97
C PHE A 114 1.51 -2.61 20.05
N TYR A 115 0.94 -1.51 20.56
CA TYR A 115 0.11 -0.59 19.75
C TYR A 115 0.86 -0.06 18.53
N HIS A 116 2.10 0.37 18.71
CA HIS A 116 2.90 0.95 17.64
C HIS A 116 3.29 -0.07 16.59
N TRP A 117 3.76 -1.24 17.02
CA TRP A 117 3.96 -2.37 16.11
C TRP A 117 2.67 -2.66 15.32
N ALA A 118 1.52 -2.68 15.99
CA ALA A 118 0.24 -2.96 15.35
C ALA A 118 -0.07 -1.95 14.24
N MET A 119 0.05 -0.65 14.53
CA MET A 119 -0.22 0.41 13.57
C MET A 119 0.74 0.39 12.37
N LEU A 120 2.04 0.22 12.62
CA LEU A 120 3.06 0.13 11.55
C LEU A 120 2.89 -1.11 10.67
N ASN A 121 2.39 -2.21 11.24
CA ASN A 121 2.20 -3.48 10.53
C ASN A 121 0.78 -3.66 10.00
N GLY A 122 0.08 -2.55 9.73
CA GLY A 122 -1.16 -2.56 8.97
C GLY A 122 -2.42 -2.94 9.76
N TYR A 123 -2.44 -2.74 11.08
CA TYR A 123 -3.65 -2.88 11.88
C TYR A 123 -4.80 -2.03 11.32
N LYS A 124 -5.98 -2.66 11.23
CA LYS A 124 -7.26 -2.00 10.95
C LYS A 124 -8.33 -2.65 11.82
N ASP A 125 -9.35 -1.87 12.16
CA ASP A 125 -10.52 -2.42 12.84
C ASP A 125 -11.18 -3.51 11.98
N GLY A 126 -11.47 -4.65 12.60
CA GLY A 126 -11.92 -5.88 11.93
C GLY A 126 -10.83 -6.93 11.68
N LEU A 127 -9.55 -6.56 11.82
CA LEU A 127 -8.44 -7.53 11.76
C LEU A 127 -8.17 -8.19 13.11
N THR A 128 -7.60 -9.39 13.08
CA THR A 128 -7.20 -10.18 14.25
C THR A 128 -5.72 -10.51 14.17
N ILE A 129 -5.07 -10.64 15.32
CA ILE A 129 -3.66 -11.01 15.40
C ILE A 129 -3.52 -12.52 15.29
N GLU A 130 -2.62 -12.96 14.42
CA GLU A 130 -2.29 -14.36 14.17
C GLU A 130 -0.78 -14.55 14.30
N ARG A 131 -0.35 -15.72 14.81
CA ARG A 131 1.06 -16.10 14.77
C ARG A 131 1.40 -16.81 13.47
N VAL A 132 2.53 -16.47 12.86
CA VAL A 132 2.99 -17.08 11.59
C VAL A 132 3.42 -18.51 11.83
N ASP A 133 4.33 -18.71 12.78
CA ASP A 133 4.62 -19.99 13.40
C ASP A 133 3.67 -20.20 14.59
N TYR A 134 2.86 -21.24 14.48
CA TYR A 134 1.85 -21.61 15.45
C TYR A 134 2.43 -21.93 16.84
N ASP A 135 3.65 -22.46 16.88
CA ASP A 135 4.35 -22.86 18.11
C ASP A 135 5.29 -21.79 18.65
N GLY A 136 5.54 -20.73 17.89
CA GLY A 136 6.32 -19.57 18.32
C GLY A 136 5.56 -18.63 19.27
N ASN A 137 6.29 -17.63 19.80
CA ASN A 137 5.78 -16.63 20.73
C ASN A 137 5.00 -15.51 20.03
N TYR A 138 4.28 -14.68 20.82
CA TYR A 138 3.79 -13.39 20.33
C TYR A 138 4.93 -12.37 20.35
N GLU A 139 5.45 -12.06 19.17
CA GLU A 139 6.56 -11.13 18.95
C GLU A 139 6.50 -10.53 17.54
N PRO A 140 7.17 -9.40 17.28
CA PRO A 140 7.06 -8.67 16.01
C PRO A 140 7.23 -9.52 14.75
N ASN A 141 8.19 -10.44 14.76
CA ASN A 141 8.55 -11.26 13.59
C ASN A 141 7.66 -12.51 13.44
N ASN A 142 6.93 -12.89 14.48
CA ASN A 142 6.07 -14.06 14.46
C ASN A 142 4.58 -13.70 14.45
N CYS A 143 4.21 -12.43 14.25
CA CYS A 143 2.82 -11.99 14.29
C CYS A 143 2.43 -11.23 13.02
N LYS A 144 1.17 -11.37 12.62
CA LYS A 144 0.57 -10.60 11.52
C LYS A 144 -0.91 -10.31 11.76
N TRP A 145 -1.43 -9.29 11.10
CA TRP A 145 -2.85 -8.98 11.10
C TRP A 145 -3.55 -9.69 9.94
N ILE A 146 -4.59 -10.46 10.25
CA ILE A 146 -5.40 -11.17 9.25
C ILE A 146 -6.89 -10.85 9.44
N LYS A 147 -7.70 -11.13 8.43
CA LYS A 147 -9.16 -11.00 8.57
C LYS A 147 -9.70 -12.11 9.48
N ALA A 148 -10.74 -11.81 10.25
CA ALA A 148 -11.39 -12.81 11.11
C ALA A 148 -11.84 -14.07 10.32
N THR A 149 -12.27 -13.91 9.06
CA THR A 149 -12.63 -15.00 8.16
C THR A 149 -11.45 -15.90 7.78
N GLU A 150 -10.26 -15.32 7.66
CA GLU A 150 -9.01 -16.05 7.42
C GLU A 150 -8.56 -16.77 8.69
N GLN A 151 -8.67 -16.13 9.85
CA GLN A 151 -8.39 -16.78 11.14
C GLN A 151 -9.31 -17.99 11.38
N GLN A 152 -10.60 -17.87 11.04
CA GLN A 152 -11.55 -18.98 11.15
C GLN A 152 -11.17 -20.17 10.27
N ARG A 153 -10.59 -19.94 9.09
CA ARG A 153 -10.04 -21.01 8.24
C ARG A 153 -8.85 -21.71 8.89
N ASN A 154 -7.99 -20.94 9.56
CA ASN A 154 -6.76 -21.41 10.21
C ASN A 154 -6.98 -22.08 11.58
N MET A 155 -8.23 -22.11 12.08
CA MET A 155 -8.53 -22.79 13.34
C MET A 155 -8.16 -24.27 13.29
N ARG A 156 -7.49 -24.77 14.34
CA ARG A 156 -7.03 -26.18 14.50
C ARG A 156 -8.11 -27.25 14.27
N THR A 157 -9.39 -26.90 14.38
CA THR A 157 -10.52 -27.82 14.15
C THR A 157 -10.80 -28.06 12.67
N ASN A 158 -10.25 -27.26 11.77
CA ASN A 158 -10.41 -27.46 10.33
C ASN A 158 -9.34 -28.45 9.83
N ARG A 159 -9.80 -29.58 9.27
CA ARG A 159 -8.97 -30.41 8.39
C ARG A 159 -8.65 -29.58 7.14
N VAL A 160 -7.41 -29.10 7.05
CA VAL A 160 -6.89 -28.36 5.91
C VAL A 160 -6.18 -29.34 4.99
N PHE A 161 -6.49 -29.27 3.71
CA PHE A 161 -5.92 -30.11 2.67
C PHE A 161 -5.24 -29.22 1.63
N GLU A 162 -4.12 -29.68 1.12
CA GLU A 162 -3.48 -29.06 -0.02
C GLU A 162 -3.97 -29.74 -1.30
N VAL A 163 -4.55 -28.95 -2.19
CA VAL A 163 -5.06 -29.40 -3.49
C VAL A 163 -4.59 -28.38 -4.53
N PHE A 164 -3.84 -28.85 -5.52
CA PHE A 164 -3.23 -28.01 -6.56
C PHE A 164 -2.37 -26.83 -6.03
N GLY A 165 -1.56 -27.07 -4.99
CA GLY A 165 -0.67 -26.06 -4.40
C GLY A 165 -1.37 -24.98 -3.57
N ARG A 166 -2.67 -25.14 -3.30
CA ARG A 166 -3.44 -24.23 -2.45
C ARG A 166 -4.07 -24.98 -1.27
N ARG A 167 -4.16 -24.28 -0.13
CA ARG A 167 -4.76 -24.81 1.10
C ARG A 167 -6.26 -24.56 1.10
N PHE A 168 -7.03 -25.63 1.27
CA PHE A 168 -8.49 -25.59 1.40
C PHE A 168 -8.95 -26.26 2.69
N THR A 169 -10.01 -25.76 3.29
CA THR A 169 -10.71 -26.51 4.34
C THR A 169 -11.54 -27.65 3.72
N LEU A 170 -11.81 -28.71 4.49
CA LEU A 170 -12.72 -29.78 4.05
C LEU A 170 -14.08 -29.25 3.59
N THR A 171 -14.61 -28.20 4.25
CA THR A 171 -15.90 -27.59 3.87
C THR A 171 -15.84 -26.95 2.50
N GLU A 172 -14.75 -26.23 2.19
CA GLU A 172 -14.57 -25.59 0.89
C GLU A 172 -14.46 -26.65 -0.21
N LEU A 173 -13.69 -27.71 0.01
CA LEU A 173 -13.61 -28.84 -0.92
C LEU A 173 -14.96 -29.53 -1.10
N CYS A 174 -15.71 -29.77 -0.02
CA CYS A 174 -17.04 -30.37 -0.11
C CYS A 174 -18.01 -29.50 -0.92
N ARG A 175 -17.99 -28.18 -0.74
CA ARG A 175 -18.78 -27.24 -1.55
C ARG A 175 -18.36 -27.26 -3.02
N LEU A 176 -17.06 -27.21 -3.28
CA LEU A 176 -16.49 -27.18 -4.63
C LEU A 176 -16.88 -28.41 -5.44
N TYR A 177 -16.83 -29.59 -4.81
CA TYR A 177 -17.14 -30.88 -5.43
C TYR A 177 -18.60 -31.31 -5.24
N GLY A 178 -19.46 -30.45 -4.66
CA GLY A 178 -20.89 -30.73 -4.47
C GLY A 178 -21.18 -31.96 -3.59
N GLN A 179 -20.36 -32.20 -2.56
CA GLN A 179 -20.46 -33.33 -1.64
C GLN A 179 -20.94 -32.92 -0.24
N PRO A 180 -21.75 -33.74 0.43
CA PRO A 180 -22.02 -33.57 1.86
C PRO A 180 -20.76 -33.76 2.69
N ARG A 181 -20.47 -32.83 3.61
CA ARG A 181 -19.27 -32.88 4.46
C ARG A 181 -19.20 -34.15 5.31
N SER A 182 -20.33 -34.60 5.86
CA SER A 182 -20.41 -35.84 6.63
C SER A 182 -19.93 -37.03 5.81
N THR A 183 -20.42 -37.16 4.58
CA THR A 183 -20.04 -38.23 3.66
C THR A 183 -18.55 -38.25 3.33
N VAL A 184 -17.94 -37.08 3.07
CA VAL A 184 -16.49 -37.01 2.79
C VAL A 184 -15.68 -37.28 4.06
N THR A 185 -16.16 -36.85 5.22
CA THR A 185 -15.51 -37.12 6.52
C THR A 185 -15.44 -38.61 6.80
N ASP A 186 -16.57 -39.33 6.74
CA ASP A 186 -16.63 -40.78 6.94
C ASP A 186 -15.70 -41.56 5.99
N ARG A 187 -15.58 -41.09 4.74
CA ARG A 187 -14.70 -41.71 3.73
C ARG A 187 -13.23 -41.52 4.05
N LEU A 188 -12.86 -40.30 4.45
CA LEU A 188 -11.49 -40.00 4.87
C LEU A 188 -11.11 -40.76 6.14
N ASP A 189 -12.04 -40.92 7.07
CA ASP A 189 -11.81 -41.64 8.33
C ASP A 189 -11.66 -43.16 8.10
N LYS A 190 -12.25 -43.68 7.01
CA LYS A 190 -11.99 -45.03 6.47
C LYS A 190 -10.71 -45.12 5.63
N GLY A 191 -9.87 -44.09 5.63
CA GLY A 191 -8.57 -44.07 4.96
C GLY A 191 -8.63 -43.82 3.45
N GLN A 192 -9.74 -43.35 2.89
CA GLN A 192 -9.80 -43.04 1.46
C GLN A 192 -8.98 -41.79 1.12
N PRO A 193 -8.25 -41.77 -0.01
CA PRO A 193 -7.59 -40.55 -0.49
C PRO A 193 -8.59 -39.41 -0.73
N LEU A 194 -8.20 -38.18 -0.41
CA LEU A 194 -9.07 -37.00 -0.45
C LEU A 194 -9.81 -36.80 -1.78
N LEU A 195 -9.09 -36.87 -2.91
CA LEU A 195 -9.70 -36.68 -4.23
C LEU A 195 -10.71 -37.79 -4.55
N THR A 196 -10.44 -39.02 -4.12
CA THR A 196 -11.38 -40.15 -4.25
C THR A 196 -12.62 -39.93 -3.38
N ALA A 197 -12.43 -39.48 -2.14
CA ALA A 197 -13.50 -39.19 -1.20
C ALA A 197 -14.44 -38.07 -1.71
N LEU A 198 -13.90 -37.09 -2.43
CA LEU A 198 -14.62 -35.97 -3.04
C LEU A 198 -15.31 -36.31 -4.36
N LYS A 199 -14.72 -37.16 -5.21
CA LYS A 199 -15.24 -37.44 -6.56
C LYS A 199 -16.33 -38.52 -6.60
N LYS A 200 -16.44 -39.39 -5.58
CA LYS A 200 -17.39 -40.51 -5.58
C LYS A 200 -18.84 -40.04 -5.38
N ASN A 201 -19.71 -40.32 -6.36
CA ASN A 201 -21.16 -40.06 -6.35
C ASN A 201 -21.57 -38.58 -6.19
N GLY A 202 -20.76 -37.63 -6.67
CA GLY A 202 -21.09 -36.20 -6.62
C GLY A 202 -22.28 -35.88 -7.51
N ARG A 203 -23.25 -35.11 -6.97
CA ARG A 203 -24.47 -34.70 -7.67
C ARG A 203 -24.18 -33.68 -8.80
N TYR A 204 -23.03 -33.01 -8.72
CA TYR A 204 -22.51 -32.11 -9.75
C TYR A 204 -21.22 -32.70 -10.31
N LYS A 205 -21.23 -33.09 -11.58
CA LYS A 205 -20.01 -33.33 -12.38
C LYS A 205 -19.43 -31.96 -12.76
N LEU A 206 -18.90 -31.21 -11.80
CA LEU A 206 -18.18 -29.99 -12.13
C LEU A 206 -16.87 -30.42 -12.82
N ASP A 207 -16.70 -30.03 -14.09
CA ASP A 207 -15.48 -30.32 -14.82
C ASP A 207 -14.30 -29.71 -14.07
N ASN A 208 -13.29 -30.53 -13.73
CA ASN A 208 -12.07 -30.05 -13.06
C ASN A 208 -11.44 -28.91 -13.86
N ARG A 209 -11.63 -28.91 -15.18
CA ARG A 209 -11.17 -27.84 -16.06
C ARG A 209 -11.78 -26.47 -15.73
N LEU A 210 -13.06 -26.43 -15.35
CA LEU A 210 -13.73 -25.18 -15.01
C LEU A 210 -13.18 -24.58 -13.71
N LEU A 211 -12.81 -25.43 -12.75
CA LEU A 211 -12.18 -25.01 -11.49
C LEU A 211 -10.77 -24.46 -11.73
N GLU A 212 -9.95 -25.18 -12.49
CA GLU A 212 -8.61 -24.73 -12.91
C GLU A 212 -8.68 -23.38 -13.65
N LEU A 213 -9.61 -23.25 -14.60
CA LEU A 213 -9.79 -22.00 -15.36
C LEU A 213 -10.27 -20.85 -14.46
N SER A 214 -11.14 -21.12 -13.49
CA SER A 214 -11.63 -20.11 -12.55
C SER A 214 -10.51 -19.59 -11.65
N ASP A 215 -9.67 -20.50 -11.13
CA ASP A 215 -8.52 -20.14 -10.32
C ASP A 215 -7.49 -19.35 -11.12
N ARG A 216 -7.20 -19.79 -12.35
CA ARG A 216 -6.26 -19.10 -13.24
C ARG A 216 -6.76 -17.72 -13.63
N LEU A 217 -8.05 -17.59 -13.91
CA LEU A 217 -8.66 -16.30 -14.24
C LEU A 217 -8.53 -15.30 -13.08
N LYS A 218 -8.73 -15.78 -11.85
CA LYS A 218 -8.57 -14.94 -10.66
C LYS A 218 -7.12 -14.48 -10.50
N GLU A 219 -6.15 -15.40 -10.56
CA GLU A 219 -4.72 -15.05 -10.47
C GLU A 219 -4.32 -14.00 -11.50
N LEU A 220 -4.78 -14.15 -12.75
CA LEU A 220 -4.47 -13.21 -13.82
C LEU A 220 -5.10 -11.83 -13.57
N ARG A 221 -6.30 -11.78 -12.99
CA ARG A 221 -6.94 -10.50 -12.63
C ARG A 221 -6.22 -9.81 -11.47
N ASP A 222 -5.82 -10.57 -10.46
CA ASP A 222 -5.06 -10.03 -9.32
C ASP A 222 -3.71 -9.49 -9.82
N LYS A 223 -2.97 -10.28 -10.62
CA LYS A 223 -1.70 -9.85 -11.25
C LYS A 223 -1.87 -8.63 -12.15
N LYS A 224 -2.97 -8.57 -12.92
CA LYS A 224 -3.29 -7.39 -13.75
C LYS A 224 -3.44 -6.15 -12.88
N GLY A 225 -4.17 -6.24 -11.76
CA GLY A 225 -4.35 -5.13 -10.83
C GLY A 225 -3.04 -4.63 -10.23
N ASP A 226 -2.14 -5.55 -9.85
CA ASP A 226 -0.81 -5.20 -9.33
C ASP A 226 0.03 -4.47 -10.39
N LEU A 227 0.06 -4.99 -11.64
CA LEU A 227 0.77 -4.35 -12.74
C LEU A 227 0.18 -2.99 -13.11
N GLU A 228 -1.15 -2.82 -13.08
CA GLU A 228 -1.80 -1.52 -13.31
C GLU A 228 -1.42 -0.50 -12.23
N TYR A 229 -1.25 -0.94 -10.98
CA TYR A 229 -0.76 -0.08 -9.91
C TYR A 229 0.69 0.32 -10.13
N GLU A 230 1.58 -0.61 -10.48
CA GLU A 230 2.98 -0.33 -10.83
C GLU A 230 3.08 0.66 -12.00
N VAL A 231 2.32 0.43 -13.07
CA VAL A 231 2.25 1.34 -14.23
C VAL A 231 1.81 2.73 -13.79
N LYS A 232 0.83 2.84 -12.89
CA LYS A 232 0.39 4.14 -12.36
C LYS A 232 1.49 4.85 -11.58
N GLN A 233 2.25 4.13 -10.75
CA GLN A 233 3.38 4.73 -10.02
C GLN A 233 4.46 5.24 -10.99
N VAL A 234 4.88 4.40 -11.94
CA VAL A 234 5.89 4.75 -12.95
C VAL A 234 5.45 5.95 -13.80
N ASN A 235 4.19 6.00 -14.23
CA ASN A 235 3.67 7.15 -14.96
C ASN A 235 3.70 8.44 -14.11
N GLY A 236 3.38 8.35 -12.82
CA GLY A 236 3.48 9.48 -11.90
C GLY A 236 4.93 9.98 -11.74
N GLU A 237 5.89 9.06 -11.62
CA GLU A 237 7.32 9.41 -11.60
C GLU A 237 7.78 10.08 -12.90
N ILE A 238 7.36 9.55 -14.06
CA ILE A 238 7.63 10.14 -15.37
C ILE A 238 7.08 11.57 -15.45
N GLU A 239 5.84 11.79 -15.02
CA GLU A 239 5.21 13.12 -15.04
C GLU A 239 5.94 14.13 -14.13
N ASN A 240 6.31 13.70 -12.92
CA ASN A 240 7.06 14.53 -11.97
C ASN A 240 8.43 14.92 -12.54
N ILE A 241 9.21 13.95 -13.01
CA ILE A 241 10.54 14.19 -13.61
C ILE A 241 10.42 15.08 -14.85
N THR A 242 9.44 14.81 -15.72
CA THR A 242 9.23 15.62 -16.93
C THR A 242 8.92 17.07 -16.58
N THR A 243 8.09 17.32 -15.55
CA THR A 243 7.75 18.67 -15.09
C THR A 243 8.98 19.40 -14.54
N GLU A 244 9.78 18.73 -13.72
CA GLU A 244 11.03 19.29 -13.19
C GLU A 244 12.03 19.61 -14.31
N MET A 245 12.20 18.68 -15.26
CA MET A 245 13.06 18.89 -16.43
C MET A 245 12.62 20.08 -17.29
N ILE A 246 11.31 20.22 -17.56
CA ILE A 246 10.79 21.38 -18.29
C ILE A 246 11.13 22.67 -17.53
N GLY A 247 10.92 22.71 -16.21
CA GLY A 247 11.23 23.87 -15.38
C GLY A 247 12.71 24.28 -15.51
N LEU A 248 13.63 23.33 -15.32
CA LEU A 248 15.07 23.56 -15.45
C LEU A 248 15.46 24.01 -16.86
N MET A 249 14.99 23.31 -17.90
CA MET A 249 15.31 23.65 -19.28
C MET A 249 14.77 25.02 -19.69
N THR A 250 13.60 25.41 -19.19
CA THR A 250 13.06 26.76 -19.41
C THR A 250 13.87 27.82 -18.67
N THR A 251 14.26 27.58 -17.41
CA THR A 251 15.09 28.51 -16.64
C THR A 251 16.48 28.72 -17.26
N ASP A 252 17.08 27.66 -17.79
CA ASP A 252 18.42 27.69 -18.39
C ASP A 252 18.40 28.02 -19.90
N GLU A 253 17.23 28.34 -20.47
CA GLU A 253 17.03 28.60 -21.91
C GLU A 253 17.54 27.46 -22.82
N LEU A 254 17.49 26.21 -22.34
CA LEU A 254 17.96 25.02 -23.03
C LEU A 254 16.87 24.41 -23.92
N SER A 255 17.07 24.41 -25.24
CA SER A 255 16.16 23.77 -26.19
C SER A 255 16.36 22.25 -26.30
N SER A 256 17.59 21.76 -26.10
CA SER A 256 17.88 20.32 -26.03
C SER A 256 19.25 20.02 -25.43
N PHE A 257 19.46 18.79 -24.95
CA PHE A 257 20.76 18.28 -24.54
C PHE A 257 20.88 16.77 -24.82
N ASN A 258 22.12 16.26 -24.90
CA ASN A 258 22.39 14.83 -25.09
C ASN A 258 23.01 14.22 -23.83
N ARG A 259 22.53 13.04 -23.43
CA ARG A 259 23.13 12.25 -22.36
C ARG A 259 23.00 10.76 -22.69
N ASN A 260 24.10 10.02 -22.62
CA ASN A 260 24.13 8.56 -22.84
C ASN A 260 23.52 8.11 -24.18
N GLY A 261 23.71 8.88 -25.25
CA GLY A 261 23.17 8.54 -26.57
C GLY A 261 21.67 8.77 -26.71
N VAL A 262 21.06 9.53 -25.79
CA VAL A 262 19.68 10.02 -25.91
C VAL A 262 19.70 11.54 -25.89
N THR A 263 19.07 12.13 -26.90
CA THR A 263 18.79 13.56 -26.95
C THR A 263 17.43 13.83 -26.32
N PHE A 264 17.41 14.74 -25.35
CA PHE A 264 16.23 15.26 -24.68
C PHE A 264 15.97 16.65 -25.24
N SER A 265 14.80 16.85 -25.83
CA SER A 265 14.41 18.13 -26.43
C SER A 265 13.17 18.68 -25.75
N LEU A 266 13.22 19.95 -25.37
CA LEU A 266 12.04 20.69 -24.94
C LEU A 266 11.21 20.98 -26.19
N VAL A 267 9.97 20.49 -26.20
CA VAL A 267 9.03 20.68 -27.31
C VAL A 267 7.81 21.40 -26.77
N THR A 268 7.58 22.60 -27.29
CA THR A 268 6.36 23.38 -27.06
C THR A 268 5.37 23.06 -28.17
N GLN A 269 4.17 22.62 -27.78
CA GLN A 269 3.06 22.42 -28.70
C GLN A 269 1.94 23.37 -28.34
N GLU A 270 1.51 24.15 -29.32
CA GLU A 270 0.31 24.97 -29.25
C GLU A 270 -0.92 24.12 -29.57
N TYR A 271 -1.98 24.29 -28.79
CA TYR A 271 -3.25 23.61 -29.02
C TYR A 271 -4.43 24.51 -28.63
N PRO A 272 -5.57 24.40 -29.33
CA PRO A 272 -6.79 25.09 -28.94
C PRO A 272 -7.34 24.51 -27.63
N ALA A 273 -7.64 25.39 -26.68
CA ALA A 273 -8.20 25.06 -25.39
C ALA A 273 -9.44 25.93 -25.10
N PRO A 274 -10.52 25.36 -24.55
CA PRO A 274 -11.67 26.14 -24.12
C PRO A 274 -11.29 27.19 -23.08
N GLU A 275 -11.87 28.39 -23.17
CA GLU A 275 -11.77 29.38 -22.10
C GLU A 275 -12.52 28.86 -20.85
N PRO A 276 -11.84 28.61 -19.71
CA PRO A 276 -12.46 27.92 -18.57
C PRO A 276 -13.76 28.53 -18.06
N GLU A 277 -13.88 29.86 -18.06
CA GLU A 277 -15.06 30.57 -17.55
C GLU A 277 -16.24 30.57 -18.53
N ARG A 278 -15.97 30.38 -19.84
CA ARG A 278 -16.97 30.44 -20.91
C ARG A 278 -17.31 29.07 -21.51
N LYS A 279 -16.94 27.98 -20.82
CA LYS A 279 -17.26 26.60 -21.25
C LYS A 279 -18.77 26.37 -21.52
N PRO A 280 -19.72 26.88 -20.70
CA PRO A 280 -21.14 26.70 -20.99
C PRO A 280 -21.56 27.40 -22.29
N GLU A 281 -21.04 28.59 -22.56
CA GLU A 281 -21.28 29.33 -23.80
C GLU A 281 -20.69 28.60 -25.01
N LEU A 282 -19.45 28.12 -24.90
CA LEU A 282 -18.80 27.32 -25.94
C LEU A 282 -19.66 26.11 -26.32
N TRP A 283 -20.19 25.38 -25.33
CA TRP A 283 -21.04 24.22 -25.60
C TRP A 283 -22.38 24.60 -26.23
N ALA A 284 -22.98 25.71 -25.85
CA ALA A 284 -24.21 26.20 -26.48
C ALA A 284 -23.98 26.51 -27.96
N VAL A 285 -22.91 27.25 -28.29
CA VAL A 285 -22.59 27.61 -29.68
C VAL A 285 -22.20 26.38 -30.49
N MET A 286 -21.39 25.47 -29.95
CA MET A 286 -21.06 24.21 -30.64
C MET A 286 -22.29 23.36 -30.93
N LYS A 287 -23.29 23.35 -30.03
CA LYS A 287 -24.56 22.67 -30.27
C LYS A 287 -25.34 23.32 -31.41
N GLU A 288 -25.44 24.65 -31.43
CA GLU A 288 -26.12 25.39 -32.50
C GLU A 288 -25.47 25.16 -33.87
N GLN A 289 -24.15 24.98 -33.91
CA GLN A 289 -23.39 24.67 -35.13
C GLN A 289 -23.40 23.17 -35.50
N GLY A 290 -24.19 22.33 -34.82
CA GLY A 290 -24.36 20.91 -35.17
C GLY A 290 -23.29 19.96 -34.63
N PHE A 291 -22.40 20.42 -33.75
CA PHE A 291 -21.32 19.62 -33.16
C PHE A 291 -21.75 18.87 -31.88
N GLU A 292 -23.05 18.67 -31.67
CA GLU A 292 -23.58 18.07 -30.43
C GLU A 292 -23.10 16.65 -30.16
N HIS A 293 -22.78 15.91 -31.22
CA HIS A 293 -22.24 14.56 -31.15
C HIS A 293 -20.90 14.51 -30.40
N LEU A 294 -20.12 15.59 -30.40
CA LEU A 294 -18.82 15.68 -29.72
C LEU A 294 -18.95 15.71 -28.19
N PHE A 295 -20.10 16.08 -27.64
CA PHE A 295 -20.31 16.10 -26.18
C PHE A 295 -20.40 14.72 -25.55
N THR A 296 -20.52 13.68 -26.39
CA THR A 296 -20.55 12.28 -25.94
C THR A 296 -19.19 11.60 -26.00
N ILE A 297 -18.19 12.23 -26.63
CA ILE A 297 -16.85 11.69 -26.87
C ILE A 297 -15.84 12.44 -25.98
N ASN A 298 -14.68 11.84 -25.70
CA ASN A 298 -13.68 12.44 -24.81
C ASN A 298 -13.19 13.82 -25.29
N ALA A 299 -12.53 14.55 -24.38
CA ALA A 299 -12.02 15.91 -24.64
C ALA A 299 -10.96 16.03 -25.76
N GLN A 300 -10.31 14.94 -26.19
CA GLN A 300 -9.34 14.96 -27.30
C GLN A 300 -10.03 15.17 -28.65
N THR A 301 -11.30 14.75 -28.77
CA THR A 301 -12.11 14.91 -29.98
C THR A 301 -12.42 16.39 -30.27
N LEU A 302 -12.63 17.17 -29.21
CA LEU A 302 -12.83 18.62 -29.33
C LEU A 302 -11.58 19.31 -29.89
N GLN A 303 -10.40 18.95 -29.39
CA GLN A 303 -9.14 19.51 -29.89
C GLN A 303 -8.90 19.19 -31.36
N ALA A 304 -9.17 17.95 -31.77
CA ALA A 304 -9.07 17.53 -33.17
C ALA A 304 -10.04 18.32 -34.07
N THR A 305 -11.30 18.44 -33.66
CA THR A 305 -12.32 19.16 -34.43
C THR A 305 -11.97 20.63 -34.59
N VAL A 306 -11.55 21.31 -33.52
CA VAL A 306 -11.17 22.73 -33.60
C VAL A 306 -9.96 22.92 -34.53
N LYS A 307 -9.01 21.98 -34.52
CA LYS A 307 -7.87 22.01 -35.43
C LYS A 307 -8.28 21.85 -36.90
N GLU A 308 -9.26 20.99 -37.19
CA GLU A 308 -9.84 20.84 -38.53
C GLU A 308 -10.58 22.11 -38.96
N LEU A 309 -11.41 22.70 -38.09
CA LEU A 309 -12.11 23.96 -38.35
C LEU A 309 -11.16 25.13 -38.65
N ILE A 310 -10.03 25.21 -37.95
CA ILE A 310 -8.99 26.20 -38.22
C ILE A 310 -8.37 25.94 -39.60
N ALA A 311 -8.07 24.69 -39.94
CA ALA A 311 -7.48 24.33 -41.23
C ALA A 311 -8.43 24.59 -42.41
N GLU A 312 -9.73 24.37 -42.23
CA GLU A 312 -10.77 24.66 -43.23
C GLU A 312 -11.06 26.16 -43.39
N ASN A 313 -10.73 26.96 -42.37
CA ASN A 313 -10.91 28.42 -42.33
C ASN A 313 -9.58 29.17 -42.51
N ASP A 314 -8.77 28.75 -43.50
CA ASP A 314 -7.49 29.38 -43.88
C ASP A 314 -6.47 29.56 -42.75
N GLY A 315 -6.48 28.65 -41.77
CA GLY A 315 -5.60 28.73 -40.60
C GLY A 315 -6.06 29.70 -39.52
N VAL A 316 -7.27 30.26 -39.63
CA VAL A 316 -7.86 31.22 -38.68
C VAL A 316 -8.97 30.56 -37.89
N LEU A 317 -9.05 30.84 -36.58
CA LEU A 317 -10.15 30.36 -35.76
C LEU A 317 -11.48 30.96 -36.26
N PRO A 318 -12.53 30.15 -36.47
CA PRO A 318 -13.85 30.66 -36.86
C PRO A 318 -14.34 31.73 -35.87
N THR A 319 -14.94 32.80 -36.40
CA THR A 319 -15.38 33.96 -35.59
C THR A 319 -16.40 33.61 -34.51
N TRP A 320 -17.19 32.56 -34.71
CA TRP A 320 -18.14 32.07 -33.71
C TRP A 320 -17.48 31.34 -32.53
N LEU A 321 -16.20 30.97 -32.64
CA LEU A 321 -15.36 30.44 -31.55
C LEU A 321 -14.50 31.53 -30.88
N ASP A 322 -14.56 32.78 -31.36
CA ASP A 322 -13.73 33.85 -30.86
C ASP A 322 -14.02 34.17 -29.38
N GLY A 323 -12.94 34.31 -28.61
CA GLY A 323 -12.99 34.44 -27.15
C GLY A 323 -13.57 33.25 -26.38
N LEU A 324 -13.98 32.17 -27.05
CA LEU A 324 -14.45 30.92 -26.43
C LEU A 324 -13.36 29.85 -26.42
N VAL A 325 -12.42 29.93 -27.35
CA VAL A 325 -11.25 29.07 -27.46
C VAL A 325 -10.00 29.93 -27.52
N LYS A 326 -8.98 29.58 -26.74
CA LYS A 326 -7.65 30.19 -26.77
C LYS A 326 -6.60 29.21 -27.25
N ILE A 327 -5.51 29.71 -27.79
CA ILE A 327 -4.31 28.90 -28.04
C ILE A 327 -3.55 28.78 -26.72
N ALA A 328 -3.43 27.56 -26.22
CA ALA A 328 -2.66 27.24 -25.04
C ALA A 328 -1.38 26.49 -25.44
N GLU A 329 -0.30 26.73 -24.69
CA GLU A 329 0.96 26.03 -24.87
C GLU A 329 1.07 24.87 -23.90
N LYS A 330 1.55 23.72 -24.40
CA LYS A 330 1.97 22.60 -23.56
C LYS A 330 3.40 22.22 -23.89
N ASN A 331 4.23 22.29 -22.87
CA ASN A 331 5.61 21.83 -22.93
C ASN A 331 5.69 20.33 -22.64
N SER A 332 6.60 19.66 -23.32
CA SER A 332 6.89 18.24 -23.16
C SER A 332 8.37 17.97 -23.44
N ILE A 333 8.89 16.86 -22.90
CA ILE A 333 10.25 16.40 -23.22
C ILE A 333 10.16 15.26 -24.24
N ARG A 334 10.76 15.47 -25.41
CA ARG A 334 10.90 14.45 -26.44
C ARG A 334 12.23 13.73 -26.28
N LEU A 335 12.20 12.40 -26.30
CA LEU A 335 13.40 11.55 -26.26
C LEU A 335 13.68 11.00 -27.66
N THR A 336 14.93 11.12 -28.10
CA THR A 336 15.39 10.62 -29.41
C THR A 336 16.72 9.91 -29.23
N LYS A 337 16.83 8.64 -29.66
CA LYS A 337 18.11 7.94 -29.67
C LYS A 337 19.02 8.56 -30.72
N SER A 338 20.24 8.92 -30.33
CA SER A 338 21.26 9.34 -31.28
C SER A 338 21.58 8.16 -32.20
N LYS A 339 21.58 8.40 -33.52
CA LYS A 339 22.10 7.40 -34.47
C LYS A 339 23.59 7.18 -34.13
N LYS A 340 23.98 5.91 -34.01
CA LYS A 340 25.38 5.49 -33.82
C LYS A 340 26.26 6.01 -34.94
#